data_AF-A0A524DCN6-F1
#
_entry.id   AF-A0A524DCN6-F1
#
_cell.length_a   1.000
_cell.length_b   1.000
_cell.length_c   1.000
_cell.angle_alpha   90.00
_cell.angle_beta   90.00
_cell.angle_gamma   90.00
#
_symmetry.space_group_name_H-M   'P 1'
#
loop_
_entity.id
_entity.type
_entity.pdbx_description
1 polymer ?
#
loop_
_entity_poly.entity_id
_entity_poly.type
_entity_poly.pdbx_seq_one_letter_code
_entity_poly.pdbx_strand_id
1 'polypeptide(L)'
;MNLTEIFSLEEKDANSLKKEGIKQVEDLIPLSRSQIHKLAEKTKIDRKLIDTWQEHADLMRLDGVTPAYAYLINSIGIDSVKEFSLRNPKNTLVRMKEFAEKEPEKVKPLPTLEQIEKWVEQANIYKQKYGEYGKTYWVNKWVQSPILYRGRALRGDSYNKVISIDVKAFIFKNDEILNQIIDQFNLKKGSVNETALTCQQFVSNNLQYIWDDINADIVEYWMFPFETIQSGIGDCEDGAILMAGLMINAGIPSWRVKVCAGLVRQDPTVAPSSNGDLGGHAYTIYLADRPDSERKLEWVILDWCYLADPQIPIEQKPLAREGGHKNAYKDIWFTFNDQNSWANTAFEVTEGRISKNQKAKKEGVLNSIKKILEKVDLQIKK
;
A
#
# COMPACT_ATOMS: atom_id res chain seq x y z
N MET A 1 7.59 -6.00 -12.34
CA MET A 1 8.18 -6.72 -13.50
C MET A 1 9.68 -6.42 -13.58
N ASN A 2 10.51 -7.30 -14.15
CA ASN A 2 11.93 -6.98 -14.34
C ASN A 2 12.12 -5.96 -15.47
N LEU A 3 13.09 -5.05 -15.32
CA LEU A 3 13.37 -4.03 -16.36
C LEU A 3 13.67 -4.64 -17.73
N THR A 4 14.39 -5.77 -17.76
CA THR A 4 14.76 -6.49 -18.99
C THR A 4 13.57 -7.12 -19.71
N GLU A 5 12.38 -7.11 -19.11
CA GLU A 5 11.15 -7.51 -19.80
C GLU A 5 10.67 -6.42 -20.76
N ILE A 6 11.03 -5.14 -20.54
CA ILE A 6 10.68 -4.06 -21.47
C ILE A 6 11.40 -4.28 -22.80
N PHE A 7 10.65 -4.23 -23.89
CA PHE A 7 11.23 -4.33 -25.24
C PHE A 7 12.32 -3.28 -25.44
N SER A 8 13.46 -3.67 -26.02
CA SER A 8 14.67 -2.83 -26.22
C SER A 8 15.44 -2.38 -24.96
N LEU A 9 15.05 -2.80 -23.76
CA LEU A 9 15.79 -2.50 -22.53
C LEU A 9 16.79 -3.62 -22.24
N GLU A 10 18.04 -3.41 -22.63
CA GLU A 10 19.12 -4.40 -22.47
C GLU A 10 19.63 -4.50 -21.02
N GLU A 11 20.23 -5.64 -20.67
CA GLU A 11 20.74 -5.91 -19.32
C GLU A 11 21.75 -4.86 -18.83
N LYS A 12 22.59 -4.35 -19.74
CA LYS A 12 23.55 -3.27 -19.44
C LYS A 12 22.85 -2.00 -18.94
N ASP A 13 21.79 -1.59 -19.61
CA ASP A 13 21.04 -0.38 -19.27
C ASP A 13 20.18 -0.61 -18.03
N ALA A 14 19.56 -1.79 -17.91
CA ALA A 14 18.87 -2.22 -16.70
C ALA A 14 19.78 -2.13 -15.46
N ASN A 15 21.04 -2.56 -15.56
CA ASN A 15 22.00 -2.50 -14.47
C ASN A 15 22.42 -1.06 -14.14
N SER A 16 22.49 -0.17 -15.14
CA SER A 16 22.74 1.25 -14.91
C SER A 16 21.57 1.94 -14.20
N LEU A 17 20.34 1.64 -14.62
CA LEU A 17 19.10 2.12 -13.98
C LEU A 17 18.99 1.64 -12.52
N LYS A 18 19.30 0.36 -12.26
CA LYS A 18 19.31 -0.23 -10.91
C LYS A 18 20.27 0.48 -9.95
N LYS A 19 21.45 0.90 -10.41
CA LYS A 19 22.41 1.66 -9.61
C LYS A 19 21.87 3.03 -9.19
N GLU A 20 21.01 3.62 -10.01
CA GLU A 20 20.33 4.89 -9.73
C GLU A 20 18.98 4.71 -9.01
N GLY A 21 18.66 3.51 -8.55
CA GLY A 21 17.48 3.23 -7.73
C GLY A 21 16.23 2.80 -8.49
N ILE A 22 16.29 2.70 -9.83
CA ILE A 22 15.20 2.16 -10.66
C ILE A 22 15.37 0.65 -10.73
N LYS A 23 14.60 -0.12 -9.95
CA LYS A 23 14.81 -1.55 -9.76
C LYS A 23 13.86 -2.41 -10.61
N GLN A 24 12.67 -1.90 -10.86
CA GLN A 24 11.57 -2.60 -11.54
C GLN A 24 10.90 -1.69 -12.57
N VAL A 25 10.14 -2.29 -13.50
CA VAL A 25 9.39 -1.55 -14.56
C VAL A 25 8.53 -0.44 -13.96
N GLU A 26 7.90 -0.72 -12.83
CA GLU A 26 6.99 0.18 -12.14
C GLU A 26 7.67 1.46 -11.62
N ASP A 27 9.00 1.43 -11.43
CA ASP A 27 9.79 2.58 -10.97
C ASP A 27 10.02 3.60 -12.09
N LEU A 28 9.81 3.24 -13.36
CA LEU A 28 9.93 4.16 -14.50
C LEU A 28 8.71 5.07 -14.62
N ILE A 29 7.50 4.54 -14.35
CA ILE A 29 6.22 5.26 -14.49
C ILE A 29 6.19 6.64 -13.79
N PRO A 30 6.73 6.82 -12.56
CA PRO A 30 6.66 8.11 -11.85
C PRO A 30 7.67 9.16 -12.24
N LEU A 31 8.62 8.86 -13.12
CA LEU A 31 9.68 9.82 -13.41
C LEU A 31 9.11 11.06 -14.12
N SER A 32 9.35 12.23 -13.55
CA SER A 32 9.10 13.50 -14.23
C SER A 32 10.13 13.73 -15.34
N ARG A 33 9.83 14.61 -16.30
CA ARG A 33 10.79 15.02 -17.35
C ARG A 33 12.15 15.46 -16.78
N SER A 34 12.16 16.14 -15.63
CA SER A 34 13.40 16.56 -14.97
C SER A 34 14.16 15.38 -14.37
N GLN A 35 13.47 14.41 -13.78
CA GLN A 35 14.09 13.19 -13.25
C GLN A 35 14.66 12.33 -14.38
N ILE A 36 13.94 12.19 -15.50
CA ILE A 36 14.43 11.49 -16.69
C ILE A 36 15.69 12.16 -17.23
N HIS A 37 15.71 13.49 -17.31
CA HIS A 37 16.91 14.23 -17.75
C HIS A 37 18.12 13.93 -16.86
N LYS A 38 17.96 14.05 -15.54
CA LYS A 38 19.04 13.75 -14.58
C LYS A 38 19.47 12.30 -14.66
N LEU A 39 18.53 11.38 -14.85
CA LEU A 39 18.80 9.95 -14.96
C LEU A 39 19.60 9.65 -16.24
N ALA A 40 19.24 10.25 -17.36
CA ALA A 40 19.97 10.15 -18.63
C ALA A 40 21.41 10.64 -18.49
N GLU A 41 21.63 11.80 -17.84
CA GLU A 41 22.98 12.35 -17.60
C GLU A 41 23.85 11.40 -16.77
N LYS A 42 23.29 10.84 -15.69
CA LYS A 42 24.03 9.95 -14.79
C LYS A 42 24.33 8.58 -15.39
N THR A 43 23.34 7.99 -16.06
CA THR A 43 23.46 6.65 -16.65
C THR A 43 24.12 6.66 -18.03
N LYS A 44 24.23 7.83 -18.65
CA LYS A 44 24.66 8.03 -20.05
C LYS A 44 23.77 7.30 -21.06
N ILE A 45 22.53 7.00 -20.68
CA ILE A 45 21.50 6.44 -21.55
C ILE A 45 20.83 7.60 -22.30
N ASP A 46 20.49 7.38 -23.57
CA ASP A 46 19.74 8.38 -24.34
C ASP A 46 18.40 8.68 -23.66
N ARG A 47 18.11 9.97 -23.49
CA ARG A 47 16.87 10.42 -22.83
C ARG A 47 15.63 9.82 -23.48
N LYS A 48 15.57 9.75 -24.81
CA LYS A 48 14.40 9.23 -25.54
C LYS A 48 14.17 7.76 -25.24
N LEU A 49 15.24 6.97 -25.03
CA LEU A 49 15.08 5.57 -24.63
C LEU A 49 14.41 5.46 -23.26
N ILE A 50 14.81 6.30 -22.30
CA ILE A 50 14.17 6.31 -20.97
C ILE A 50 12.71 6.77 -21.07
N ASP A 51 12.43 7.80 -21.87
CA ASP A 51 11.04 8.25 -22.16
C ASP A 51 10.22 7.06 -22.74
N THR A 52 10.72 6.37 -23.77
CA THR A 52 10.07 5.20 -24.38
C THR A 52 9.87 4.04 -23.40
N TRP A 53 10.85 3.74 -22.55
CA TRP A 53 10.68 2.68 -21.54
C TRP A 53 9.66 3.06 -20.47
N GLN A 54 9.54 4.35 -20.12
CA GLN A 54 8.47 4.84 -19.26
C GLN A 54 7.09 4.69 -19.93
N GLU A 55 6.97 5.01 -21.22
CA GLU A 55 5.74 4.85 -22.00
C GLU A 55 5.31 3.37 -22.09
N HIS A 56 6.26 2.47 -22.36
CA HIS A 56 6.02 1.03 -22.31
C HIS A 56 5.56 0.58 -20.92
N ALA A 57 6.24 1.05 -19.86
CA ALA A 57 5.89 0.73 -18.49
C ALA A 57 4.47 1.20 -18.13
N ASP A 58 4.02 2.35 -18.64
CA ASP A 58 2.64 2.81 -18.44
C ASP A 58 1.64 1.90 -19.18
N LEU A 59 1.89 1.57 -20.45
CA LEU A 59 1.00 0.70 -21.23
C LEU A 59 0.85 -0.72 -20.67
N MET A 60 1.93 -1.28 -20.13
CA MET A 60 1.98 -2.61 -19.49
C MET A 60 1.13 -2.74 -18.21
N ARG A 61 0.50 -1.65 -17.77
CA ARG A 61 -0.44 -1.65 -16.63
C ARG A 61 -1.81 -2.20 -16.98
N LEU A 62 -2.13 -2.33 -18.26
CA LEU A 62 -3.36 -2.92 -18.75
C LEU A 62 -3.20 -4.44 -18.80
N ASP A 63 -4.13 -5.16 -18.20
CA ASP A 63 -4.10 -6.61 -18.13
C ASP A 63 -4.11 -7.21 -19.54
N GLY A 64 -3.11 -8.06 -19.80
CA GLY A 64 -2.89 -8.69 -21.11
C GLY A 64 -2.02 -7.89 -22.08
N VAL A 65 -1.61 -6.67 -21.74
CA VAL A 65 -0.59 -5.93 -22.51
C VAL A 65 0.79 -6.44 -22.13
N THR A 66 1.32 -7.35 -22.93
CA THR A 66 2.70 -7.85 -22.84
C THR A 66 3.70 -6.78 -23.26
N PRO A 67 5.00 -6.93 -22.97
CA PRO A 67 6.02 -5.99 -23.44
C PRO A 67 6.04 -5.81 -24.97
N ALA A 68 5.79 -6.88 -25.73
CA ALA A 68 5.68 -6.82 -27.18
C ALA A 68 4.46 -5.98 -27.63
N TYR A 69 3.34 -6.10 -26.93
CA TYR A 69 2.16 -5.27 -27.19
C TYR A 69 2.37 -3.82 -26.79
N ALA A 70 3.03 -3.55 -25.66
CA ALA A 70 3.38 -2.19 -25.26
C ALA A 70 4.25 -1.50 -26.32
N TYR A 71 5.26 -2.21 -26.85
CA TYR A 71 6.07 -1.74 -27.97
C TYR A 71 5.24 -1.47 -29.22
N LEU A 72 4.37 -2.39 -29.62
CA LEU A 72 3.50 -2.22 -30.79
C LEU A 72 2.56 -1.01 -30.63
N ILE A 73 1.96 -0.85 -29.45
CA ILE A 73 1.05 0.26 -29.13
C ILE A 73 1.81 1.60 -29.19
N ASN A 74 2.98 1.68 -28.56
CA ASN A 74 3.84 2.87 -28.61
C ASN A 74 4.29 3.20 -30.04
N SER A 75 4.68 2.17 -30.82
CA SER A 75 5.15 2.33 -32.20
C SER A 75 4.11 2.90 -33.17
N ILE A 76 2.81 2.79 -32.84
CA ILE A 76 1.73 3.42 -33.61
C ILE A 76 1.31 4.80 -33.07
N GLY A 77 2.13 5.38 -32.16
CA GLY A 77 1.95 6.70 -31.56
C GLY A 77 0.89 6.72 -30.47
N ILE A 78 0.87 5.71 -29.60
CA ILE A 78 0.02 5.69 -28.41
C ILE A 78 0.94 5.52 -27.22
N ASP A 79 1.22 6.62 -26.51
CA ASP A 79 2.38 6.67 -25.61
C ASP A 79 2.00 6.44 -24.14
N SER A 80 0.70 6.32 -23.84
CA SER A 80 0.22 6.15 -22.47
C SER A 80 -1.14 5.47 -22.41
N VAL A 81 -1.48 4.96 -21.22
CA VAL A 81 -2.84 4.46 -20.92
C VAL A 81 -3.88 5.57 -21.12
N LYS A 82 -3.54 6.80 -20.74
CA LYS A 82 -4.42 7.96 -20.92
C LYS A 82 -4.74 8.18 -22.39
N GLU A 83 -3.73 8.13 -23.26
CA GLU A 83 -3.95 8.27 -24.69
C GLU A 83 -4.71 7.07 -25.26
N PHE A 84 -4.40 5.85 -24.80
CA PHE A 84 -5.07 4.65 -25.27
C PHE A 84 -6.58 4.68 -24.98
N SER A 85 -6.99 5.24 -23.84
CA SER A 85 -8.41 5.42 -23.47
C SER A 85 -9.23 6.22 -24.50
N LEU A 86 -8.56 7.05 -25.31
CA LEU A 86 -9.19 7.92 -26.31
C LEU A 86 -9.25 7.27 -27.71
N ARG A 87 -8.73 6.06 -27.87
CA ARG A 87 -8.58 5.43 -29.20
C ARG A 87 -9.81 4.62 -29.59
N ASN A 88 -10.08 4.59 -30.89
CA ASN A 88 -11.06 3.67 -31.48
C ASN A 88 -10.39 2.30 -31.71
N PRO A 89 -10.92 1.19 -31.16
CA PRO A 89 -10.30 -0.13 -31.28
C PRO A 89 -10.07 -0.62 -32.71
N LYS A 90 -11.05 -0.39 -33.61
CA LYS A 90 -10.96 -0.82 -35.02
C LYS A 90 -9.84 -0.07 -35.75
N ASN A 91 -9.79 1.25 -35.60
CA ASN A 91 -8.73 2.06 -36.22
C ASN A 91 -7.35 1.72 -35.64
N THR A 92 -7.29 1.42 -34.34
CA THR A 92 -6.04 1.00 -33.67
C THR A 92 -5.52 -0.30 -34.27
N LEU A 93 -6.39 -1.30 -34.47
CA LEU A 93 -6.02 -2.57 -35.09
C LEU A 93 -5.50 -2.38 -36.52
N VAL A 94 -6.11 -1.49 -37.31
CA VAL A 94 -5.65 -1.16 -38.66
C VAL A 94 -4.23 -0.61 -38.62
N ARG A 95 -3.94 0.38 -37.76
CA ARG A 95 -2.59 0.97 -37.63
C ARG A 95 -1.56 -0.06 -37.14
N MET A 96 -1.95 -0.96 -36.24
CA MET A 96 -1.07 -2.05 -35.78
C MET A 96 -0.71 -3.02 -36.92
N LYS A 97 -1.67 -3.34 -37.80
CA LYS A 97 -1.42 -4.17 -38.99
C LYS A 97 -0.49 -3.48 -39.97
N GLU A 98 -0.75 -2.20 -40.29
CA GLU A 98 0.10 -1.39 -41.16
C GLU A 98 1.54 -1.28 -40.64
N PHE A 99 1.71 -1.18 -39.32
CA PHE A 99 3.03 -1.19 -38.70
C PHE A 99 3.70 -2.58 -38.80
N ALA A 100 2.95 -3.65 -38.52
CA ALA A 100 3.46 -5.01 -38.59
C ALA A 100 3.79 -5.48 -40.01
N GLU A 101 3.16 -4.91 -41.05
CA GLU A 101 3.57 -5.13 -42.43
C GLU A 101 4.96 -4.55 -42.73
N LYS A 102 5.33 -3.44 -42.06
CA LYS A 102 6.64 -2.80 -42.19
C LYS A 102 7.72 -3.48 -41.35
N GLU A 103 7.36 -4.01 -40.18
CA GLU A 103 8.29 -4.59 -39.20
C GLU A 103 7.85 -5.99 -38.70
N PRO A 104 7.63 -6.97 -39.59
CA PRO A 104 6.92 -8.23 -39.28
C PRO A 104 7.60 -9.12 -38.23
N GLU A 105 8.91 -8.98 -38.03
CA GLU A 105 9.68 -9.79 -37.06
C GLU A 105 9.54 -9.30 -35.62
N LYS A 106 9.12 -8.05 -35.40
CA LYS A 106 9.11 -7.43 -34.07
C LYS A 106 7.75 -7.49 -33.36
N VAL A 107 6.67 -7.80 -34.08
CA VAL A 107 5.29 -7.53 -33.60
C VAL A 107 4.30 -8.69 -33.84
N LYS A 108 4.79 -9.94 -33.94
CA LYS A 108 3.94 -11.14 -33.97
C LYS A 108 3.96 -11.87 -32.61
N PRO A 109 2.80 -12.35 -32.11
CA PRO A 109 1.47 -12.28 -32.73
C PRO A 109 0.82 -10.89 -32.60
N LEU A 110 -0.04 -10.52 -33.56
CA LEU A 110 -0.88 -9.33 -33.48
C LEU A 110 -2.04 -9.54 -32.49
N PRO A 111 -2.50 -8.49 -31.79
CA PRO A 111 -3.69 -8.59 -30.95
C PRO A 111 -4.96 -8.70 -31.79
N THR A 112 -5.97 -9.33 -31.21
CA THR A 112 -7.34 -9.37 -31.73
C THR A 112 -8.06 -8.05 -31.46
N LEU A 113 -9.14 -7.78 -32.20
CA LEU A 113 -9.99 -6.62 -31.93
C LEU A 113 -10.55 -6.64 -30.50
N GLU A 114 -10.97 -7.81 -30.02
CA GLU A 114 -11.51 -7.99 -28.66
C GLU A 114 -10.47 -7.66 -27.58
N GLN A 115 -9.20 -8.04 -27.77
CA GLN A 115 -8.12 -7.65 -26.86
C GLN A 115 -7.95 -6.14 -26.82
N ILE A 116 -7.98 -5.46 -27.97
CA ILE A 116 -7.85 -4.01 -28.04
C ILE A 116 -9.07 -3.33 -27.39
N GLU A 117 -10.29 -3.83 -27.62
CA GLU A 117 -11.51 -3.33 -26.98
C GLU A 117 -11.41 -3.42 -25.44
N LYS A 118 -10.95 -4.56 -24.92
CA LYS A 118 -10.69 -4.74 -23.47
C LYS A 118 -9.64 -3.77 -22.95
N TRP A 119 -8.55 -3.54 -23.68
CA TRP A 119 -7.52 -2.60 -23.26
C TRP A 119 -8.01 -1.15 -23.27
N VAL A 120 -8.80 -0.75 -24.27
CA VAL A 120 -9.42 0.58 -24.33
C VAL A 120 -10.44 0.76 -23.19
N GLU A 121 -11.22 -0.26 -22.86
CA GLU A 121 -12.13 -0.25 -21.71
C GLU A 121 -11.36 -0.10 -20.40
N GLN A 122 -10.34 -0.94 -20.15
CA GLN A 122 -9.48 -0.84 -18.98
C GLN A 122 -8.81 0.54 -18.87
N ALA A 123 -8.32 1.08 -19.99
CA ALA A 123 -7.74 2.41 -20.04
C ALA A 123 -8.74 3.52 -19.73
N ASN A 124 -10.00 3.36 -20.16
CA ASN A 124 -11.09 4.27 -19.81
C ASN A 124 -11.44 4.21 -18.33
N ILE A 125 -11.54 3.00 -17.75
CA ILE A 125 -11.72 2.81 -16.30
C ILE A 125 -10.56 3.47 -15.55
N TYR A 126 -9.33 3.26 -16.01
CA TYR A 126 -8.15 3.84 -15.39
C TYR A 126 -8.19 5.38 -15.38
N LYS A 127 -8.52 5.98 -16.53
CA LYS A 127 -8.66 7.43 -16.68
C LYS A 127 -9.81 7.99 -15.83
N GLN A 128 -10.98 7.34 -15.86
CA GLN A 128 -12.16 7.78 -15.12
C GLN A 128 -11.96 7.70 -13.61
N LYS A 129 -11.32 6.62 -13.13
CA LYS A 129 -11.19 6.36 -11.70
C LYS A 129 -10.08 7.16 -11.04
N TYR A 130 -8.99 7.43 -11.76
CA TYR A 130 -7.77 7.94 -11.13
C TYR A 130 -7.11 9.16 -11.80
N GLY A 131 -7.36 9.43 -13.09
CA GLY A 131 -6.81 10.60 -13.78
C GLY A 131 -5.29 10.81 -13.58
N GLU A 132 -4.88 12.06 -13.37
CA GLU A 132 -3.48 12.42 -13.02
C GLU A 132 -3.10 12.08 -11.57
N TYR A 133 -4.10 11.83 -10.71
CA TYR A 133 -3.95 11.55 -9.28
C TYR A 133 -4.06 10.05 -8.98
N GLY A 134 -3.44 9.20 -9.80
CA GLY A 134 -3.40 7.75 -9.59
C GLY A 134 -2.28 7.27 -8.68
N LYS A 135 -2.06 5.94 -8.65
CA LYS A 135 -0.99 5.26 -7.88
C LYS A 135 0.33 6.03 -7.91
N THR A 136 0.79 6.34 -9.11
CA THR A 136 2.06 7.02 -9.38
C THR A 136 2.18 8.34 -8.63
N TYR A 137 1.15 9.19 -8.68
CA TYR A 137 1.11 10.45 -7.95
C TYR A 137 1.16 10.20 -6.44
N TRP A 138 0.30 9.34 -5.89
CA TRP A 138 0.18 9.17 -4.44
C TRP A 138 1.35 8.45 -3.78
N VAL A 139 1.98 7.51 -4.48
CA VAL A 139 3.17 6.80 -4.00
C VAL A 139 4.39 7.72 -3.93
N ASN A 140 4.50 8.66 -4.88
CA ASN A 140 5.68 9.53 -5.01
C ASN A 140 5.47 10.96 -4.50
N LYS A 141 4.26 11.28 -4.03
CA LYS A 141 3.94 12.57 -3.43
C LYS A 141 4.81 12.90 -2.21
N TRP A 142 5.27 11.87 -1.49
CA TRP A 142 6.09 12.01 -0.29
C TRP A 142 7.38 11.22 -0.42
N VAL A 143 8.41 11.66 0.31
CA VAL A 143 9.71 11.00 0.37
C VAL A 143 9.55 9.60 0.94
N GLN A 144 9.97 8.59 0.18
CA GLN A 144 10.08 7.23 0.69
C GLN A 144 11.36 7.08 1.49
N SER A 145 11.26 6.45 2.64
CA SER A 145 12.38 6.34 3.58
C SER A 145 12.25 5.06 4.40
N PRO A 146 13.34 4.28 4.60
CA PRO A 146 13.32 3.13 5.50
C PRO A 146 12.97 3.55 6.93
N ILE A 147 12.09 2.80 7.57
CA ILE A 147 11.71 2.97 8.97
C ILE A 147 11.89 1.62 9.65
N LEU A 148 12.73 1.60 10.67
CA LEU A 148 13.08 0.37 11.37
C LEU A 148 12.46 0.35 12.76
N TYR A 149 11.79 -0.75 13.11
CA TYR A 149 11.26 -1.03 14.43
C TYR A 149 12.17 -2.01 15.18
N ARG A 150 12.42 -1.74 16.47
CA ARG A 150 13.36 -2.49 17.32
C ARG A 150 12.73 -3.09 18.58
N GLY A 151 11.41 -3.30 18.61
CA GLY A 151 10.76 -3.94 19.77
C GLY A 151 10.64 -5.47 19.67
N ARG A 152 11.08 -6.10 18.56
CA ARG A 152 11.03 -7.58 18.41
C ARG A 152 12.37 -8.23 18.80
N ALA A 153 12.28 -9.38 19.47
CA ALA A 153 13.41 -10.25 19.81
C ALA A 153 13.27 -11.62 19.11
N LEU A 154 14.39 -12.24 18.78
CA LEU A 154 14.41 -13.61 18.26
C LEU A 154 14.26 -14.63 19.41
N ARG A 155 13.50 -15.70 19.18
CA ARG A 155 13.39 -16.83 20.12
C ARG A 155 14.68 -17.68 20.07
N GLY A 156 15.15 -18.15 21.22
CA GLY A 156 16.28 -19.08 21.34
C GLY A 156 17.33 -18.65 22.39
N ASP A 157 18.50 -19.29 22.39
CA ASP A 157 19.59 -19.02 23.35
C ASP A 157 20.06 -17.54 23.38
N SER A 158 19.70 -16.78 22.33
CA SER A 158 19.95 -15.35 22.18
C SER A 158 18.70 -14.50 22.44
N TYR A 159 17.83 -14.88 23.40
CA TYR A 159 16.58 -14.17 23.73
C TYR A 159 16.77 -12.66 24.05
N ASN A 160 18.01 -12.25 24.35
CA ASN A 160 18.39 -10.86 24.63
C ASN A 160 18.80 -10.05 23.36
N LYS A 161 18.74 -10.66 22.17
CA LYS A 161 19.14 -10.00 20.92
C LYS A 161 17.90 -9.44 20.21
N VAL A 162 17.73 -8.13 20.37
CA VAL A 162 16.80 -7.32 19.56
C VAL A 162 17.23 -7.33 18.11
N ILE A 163 16.25 -7.40 17.21
CA ILE A 163 16.46 -7.17 15.78
C ILE A 163 15.74 -5.91 15.34
N SER A 164 16.37 -5.19 14.42
CA SER A 164 15.71 -4.13 13.66
C SER A 164 14.95 -4.78 12.51
N ILE A 165 13.64 -4.55 12.43
CA ILE A 165 12.80 -4.98 11.32
C ILE A 165 12.25 -3.77 10.59
N ASP A 166 12.14 -3.86 9.27
CA ASP A 166 11.44 -2.85 8.48
C ASP A 166 9.96 -2.89 8.84
N VAL A 167 9.34 -1.74 9.15
CA VAL A 167 7.93 -1.64 9.55
C VAL A 167 6.97 -2.25 8.53
N LYS A 168 7.34 -2.26 7.24
CA LYS A 168 6.53 -2.89 6.19
C LYS A 168 6.34 -4.39 6.43
N ALA A 169 7.25 -5.04 7.16
CA ALA A 169 7.15 -6.45 7.50
C ALA A 169 5.97 -6.78 8.43
N PHE A 170 5.29 -5.79 9.01
CA PHE A 170 4.07 -6.05 9.80
C PHE A 170 2.82 -6.28 8.94
N ILE A 171 2.85 -5.91 7.65
CA ILE A 171 1.71 -5.98 6.76
C ILE A 171 2.08 -6.87 5.57
N PHE A 172 1.47 -8.05 5.52
CA PHE A 172 1.65 -8.99 4.42
C PHE A 172 0.42 -9.05 3.55
N LYS A 173 0.63 -8.99 2.24
CA LYS A 173 -0.38 -9.32 1.24
C LYS A 173 -0.40 -10.83 1.02
N ASN A 174 -1.58 -11.37 0.70
CA ASN A 174 -1.85 -12.80 0.58
C ASN A 174 -1.68 -13.55 1.92
N ASP A 175 -2.10 -12.92 3.01
CA ASP A 175 -2.15 -13.52 4.33
C ASP A 175 -3.39 -14.42 4.44
N GLU A 176 -3.18 -15.73 4.55
CA GLU A 176 -4.25 -16.72 4.58
C GLU A 176 -5.14 -16.59 5.82
N ILE A 177 -4.59 -16.19 6.97
CA ILE A 177 -5.36 -15.99 8.20
C ILE A 177 -6.31 -14.80 7.99
N LEU A 178 -5.82 -13.71 7.39
CA LEU A 178 -6.65 -12.56 7.11
C LEU A 178 -7.70 -12.85 6.03
N ASN A 179 -7.36 -13.62 4.99
CA ASN A 179 -8.34 -14.03 3.96
C ASN A 179 -9.50 -14.82 4.56
N GLN A 180 -9.23 -15.75 5.47
CA GLN A 180 -10.29 -16.51 6.16
C GLN A 180 -11.22 -15.60 6.96
N ILE A 181 -10.67 -14.60 7.64
CA ILE A 181 -11.47 -13.60 8.38
C ILE A 181 -12.29 -12.73 7.42
N ILE A 182 -11.69 -12.28 6.33
CA ILE A 182 -12.37 -11.48 5.30
C ILE A 182 -13.58 -12.23 4.75
N ASP A 183 -13.43 -13.51 4.45
CA ASP A 183 -14.50 -14.34 3.92
C ASP A 183 -15.56 -14.64 4.98
N GLN A 184 -15.14 -15.07 6.17
CA GLN A 184 -16.05 -15.42 7.27
C GLN A 184 -16.93 -14.24 7.72
N PHE A 185 -16.34 -13.04 7.82
CA PHE A 185 -17.04 -11.84 8.23
C PHE A 185 -17.55 -11.00 7.05
N ASN A 186 -17.39 -11.51 5.82
CA ASN A 186 -17.83 -10.87 4.59
C ASN A 186 -17.35 -9.41 4.50
N LEU A 187 -16.07 -9.17 4.74
CA LEU A 187 -15.50 -7.81 4.85
C LEU A 187 -15.35 -7.13 3.49
N LYS A 188 -15.19 -7.90 2.41
CA LYS A 188 -15.09 -7.41 1.04
C LYS A 188 -16.48 -7.07 0.49
N LYS A 189 -16.67 -5.81 0.04
CA LYS A 189 -17.94 -5.29 -0.47
C LYS A 189 -17.83 -4.87 -1.95
N GLY A 190 -18.96 -4.44 -2.51
CA GLY A 190 -19.05 -4.03 -3.92
C GLY A 190 -18.17 -2.82 -4.25
N SER A 191 -18.00 -1.91 -3.30
CA SER A 191 -17.05 -0.79 -3.41
C SER A 191 -15.87 -0.93 -2.45
N VAL A 192 -14.75 -0.29 -2.81
CA VAL A 192 -13.56 -0.21 -1.96
C VAL A 192 -13.77 0.67 -0.73
N ASN A 193 -14.65 1.68 -0.80
CA ASN A 193 -15.03 2.49 0.36
C ASN A 193 -15.86 1.67 1.37
N GLU A 194 -16.86 0.92 0.92
CA GLU A 194 -17.63 0.03 1.81
C GLU A 194 -16.75 -1.08 2.39
N THR A 195 -15.80 -1.61 1.60
CA THR A 195 -14.82 -2.59 2.08
C THR A 195 -13.96 -2.00 3.20
N ALA A 196 -13.44 -0.78 3.00
CA ALA A 196 -12.66 -0.06 4.01
C ALA A 196 -13.46 0.16 5.31
N LEU A 197 -14.70 0.61 5.18
CA LEU A 197 -15.60 0.82 6.32
C LEU A 197 -15.88 -0.48 7.08
N THR A 198 -16.13 -1.58 6.35
CA THR A 198 -16.42 -2.87 6.97
C THR A 198 -15.19 -3.42 7.71
N CYS A 199 -13.99 -3.19 7.18
CA CYS A 199 -12.74 -3.53 7.89
C CYS A 199 -12.58 -2.70 9.17
N GLN A 200 -12.85 -1.39 9.12
CA GLN A 200 -12.83 -0.52 10.31
C GLN A 200 -13.82 -1.00 11.37
N GLN A 201 -15.07 -1.26 10.96
CA GLN A 201 -16.12 -1.79 11.83
C GLN A 201 -15.72 -3.11 12.48
N PHE A 202 -15.09 -4.02 11.72
CA PHE A 202 -14.61 -5.28 12.25
C PHE A 202 -13.58 -5.05 13.37
N VAL A 203 -12.55 -4.24 13.13
CA VAL A 203 -11.49 -4.00 14.12
C VAL A 203 -12.06 -3.30 15.36
N SER A 204 -12.82 -2.22 15.19
CA SER A 204 -13.42 -1.48 16.31
C SER A 204 -14.40 -2.31 17.15
N ASN A 205 -15.06 -3.32 16.58
CA ASN A 205 -16.02 -4.15 17.31
C ASN A 205 -15.40 -5.40 17.96
N ASN A 206 -14.22 -5.83 17.50
CA ASN A 206 -13.62 -7.11 17.91
C ASN A 206 -12.31 -6.96 18.69
N LEU A 207 -11.73 -5.77 18.75
CA LEU A 207 -10.55 -5.50 19.57
C LEU A 207 -10.91 -4.73 20.85
N GLN A 208 -10.29 -5.13 21.95
CA GLN A 208 -10.25 -4.35 23.18
C GLN A 208 -8.92 -3.60 23.29
N TYR A 209 -8.99 -2.29 23.55
CA TYR A 209 -7.80 -1.48 23.75
C TYR A 209 -7.11 -1.82 25.08
N ILE A 210 -5.85 -2.26 25.02
CA ILE A 210 -5.01 -2.56 26.19
C ILE A 210 -3.59 -2.10 25.90
N TRP A 211 -3.05 -1.25 26.76
CA TRP A 211 -1.67 -0.78 26.70
C TRP A 211 -0.65 -1.92 26.84
N ASP A 212 0.47 -1.79 26.14
CA ASP A 212 1.55 -2.76 26.18
C ASP A 212 2.23 -2.93 27.54
N ASP A 213 2.28 -1.88 28.36
CA ASP A 213 2.82 -1.95 29.72
C ASP A 213 2.02 -2.92 30.62
N ILE A 214 0.75 -3.14 30.31
CA ILE A 214 -0.13 -4.12 30.96
C ILE A 214 -0.08 -5.49 30.27
N ASN A 215 0.03 -5.52 28.94
CA ASN A 215 -0.08 -6.76 28.16
C ASN A 215 1.26 -7.53 28.02
N ALA A 216 2.36 -6.80 27.85
CA ALA A 216 3.65 -7.33 27.46
C ALA A 216 4.78 -7.11 28.49
N ASP A 217 4.55 -6.38 29.59
CA ASP A 217 5.60 -5.91 30.52
C ASP A 217 6.74 -5.16 29.79
N ILE A 218 6.42 -4.61 28.61
CA ILE A 218 7.30 -3.89 27.68
C ILE A 218 6.49 -2.65 27.27
N VAL A 219 7.14 -1.49 27.14
CA VAL A 219 6.39 -0.23 26.98
C VAL A 219 6.01 0.06 25.51
N GLU A 220 6.38 -0.82 24.54
CA GLU A 220 6.01 -0.71 23.12
C GLU A 220 6.35 -2.03 22.37
N TYR A 221 5.35 -2.85 22.08
CA TYR A 221 5.42 -4.19 21.48
C TYR A 221 4.37 -4.33 20.36
N TRP A 222 4.78 -3.95 19.13
CA TRP A 222 3.94 -4.06 17.96
C TRP A 222 3.64 -5.53 17.65
N MET A 223 2.37 -5.87 17.58
CA MET A 223 1.85 -7.17 17.21
C MET A 223 1.69 -7.32 15.69
N PHE A 224 1.95 -8.53 15.19
CA PHE A 224 1.52 -8.89 13.85
C PHE A 224 -0.01 -9.08 13.81
N PRO A 225 -0.67 -8.90 12.66
CA PRO A 225 -2.12 -9.06 12.54
C PRO A 225 -2.66 -10.35 13.17
N PHE A 226 -1.98 -11.49 12.95
CA PHE A 226 -2.40 -12.76 13.53
C PHE A 226 -2.28 -12.82 15.06
N GLU A 227 -1.31 -12.10 15.65
CA GLU A 227 -1.14 -12.00 17.11
C GLU A 227 -2.28 -11.16 17.70
N THR A 228 -2.59 -10.01 17.09
CA THR A 228 -3.70 -9.12 17.48
C THR A 228 -5.05 -9.82 17.41
N ILE A 229 -5.30 -10.57 16.32
CA ILE A 229 -6.52 -11.38 16.17
C ILE A 229 -6.59 -12.48 17.23
N GLN A 230 -5.48 -13.19 17.45
CA GLN A 230 -5.43 -14.28 18.42
C GLN A 230 -5.68 -13.80 19.86
N SER A 231 -5.15 -12.63 20.20
CA SER A 231 -5.26 -12.06 21.54
C SER A 231 -6.62 -11.37 21.76
N GLY A 232 -7.22 -10.81 20.70
CA GLY A 232 -8.42 -9.99 20.76
C GLY A 232 -8.18 -8.61 21.40
N ILE A 233 -6.91 -8.25 21.59
CA ILE A 233 -6.48 -7.03 22.27
C ILE A 233 -5.36 -6.36 21.45
N GLY A 234 -5.12 -5.09 21.73
CA GLY A 234 -4.00 -4.33 21.19
C GLY A 234 -4.12 -2.86 21.54
N ASP A 235 -3.11 -2.08 21.22
CA ASP A 235 -3.12 -0.63 21.32
C ASP A 235 -3.02 0.03 19.93
N CYS A 236 -2.65 1.31 19.89
CA CYS A 236 -2.94 2.17 18.75
C CYS A 236 -2.42 1.60 17.42
N GLU A 237 -1.18 1.15 17.38
CA GLU A 237 -0.53 0.59 16.20
C GLU A 237 -1.04 -0.81 15.87
N ASP A 238 -1.36 -1.64 16.86
CA ASP A 238 -1.75 -3.03 16.64
C ASP A 238 -3.03 -3.11 15.82
N GLY A 239 -4.05 -2.35 16.23
CA GLY A 239 -5.31 -2.29 15.49
C GLY A 239 -5.14 -1.56 14.16
N ALA A 240 -4.23 -0.59 14.04
CA ALA A 240 -3.95 0.07 12.77
C ALA A 240 -3.26 -0.89 11.77
N ILE A 241 -2.30 -1.69 12.23
CA ILE A 241 -1.60 -2.72 11.45
C ILE A 241 -2.59 -3.80 11.01
N LEU A 242 -3.44 -4.29 11.92
CA LEU A 242 -4.49 -5.27 11.60
C LEU A 242 -5.46 -4.70 10.56
N MET A 243 -5.97 -3.48 10.77
CA MET A 243 -6.90 -2.84 9.85
C MET A 243 -6.29 -2.66 8.46
N ALA A 244 -5.05 -2.18 8.36
CA ALA A 244 -4.35 -2.05 7.09
C ALA A 244 -4.17 -3.41 6.40
N GLY A 245 -3.79 -4.45 7.15
CA GLY A 245 -3.69 -5.83 6.66
C GLY A 245 -5.00 -6.35 6.10
N LEU A 246 -6.11 -6.19 6.82
CA LEU A 246 -7.44 -6.61 6.37
C LEU A 246 -7.85 -5.87 5.09
N MET A 247 -7.66 -4.54 5.03
CA MET A 247 -8.01 -3.75 3.86
C MET A 247 -7.24 -4.20 2.61
N ILE A 248 -5.93 -4.42 2.74
CA ILE A 248 -5.06 -4.85 1.63
C ILE A 248 -5.42 -6.26 1.15
N ASN A 249 -5.65 -7.19 2.08
CA ASN A 249 -6.04 -8.56 1.74
C ASN A 249 -7.47 -8.66 1.21
N ALA A 250 -8.37 -7.74 1.59
CA ALA A 250 -9.72 -7.63 1.02
C ALA A 250 -9.73 -7.08 -0.42
N GLY A 251 -8.56 -6.73 -0.96
CA GLY A 251 -8.38 -6.30 -2.35
C GLY A 251 -8.29 -4.79 -2.54
N ILE A 252 -8.20 -4.00 -1.47
CA ILE A 252 -7.90 -2.57 -1.59
C ILE A 252 -6.42 -2.44 -2.01
N PRO A 253 -6.10 -1.71 -3.08
CA PRO A 253 -4.71 -1.54 -3.50
C PRO A 253 -3.84 -0.94 -2.40
N SER A 254 -2.66 -1.51 -2.17
CA SER A 254 -1.68 -1.08 -1.15
C SER A 254 -1.47 0.44 -1.09
N TRP A 255 -1.34 1.09 -2.25
CA TRP A 255 -1.10 2.54 -2.34
C TRP A 255 -2.26 3.42 -1.85
N ARG A 256 -3.42 2.83 -1.54
CA ARG A 256 -4.57 3.50 -0.95
C ARG A 256 -4.67 3.34 0.57
N VAL A 257 -3.80 2.55 1.18
CA VAL A 257 -3.85 2.23 2.61
C VAL A 257 -2.50 2.56 3.22
N LYS A 258 -2.49 3.25 4.35
CA LYS A 258 -1.27 3.45 5.14
C LYS A 258 -1.58 3.39 6.63
N VAL A 259 -0.71 2.76 7.40
CA VAL A 259 -0.58 3.04 8.83
C VAL A 259 0.17 4.35 8.99
N CYS A 260 -0.26 5.17 9.93
CA CYS A 260 0.24 6.51 10.22
C CYS A 260 0.58 6.59 11.70
N ALA A 261 1.77 7.12 12.02
CA ALA A 261 2.15 7.47 13.37
C ALA A 261 2.42 8.98 13.42
N GLY A 262 1.88 9.64 14.44
CA GLY A 262 1.93 11.09 14.55
C GLY A 262 1.34 11.62 15.84
N LEU A 263 1.04 12.91 15.83
CA LEU A 263 0.43 13.63 16.95
C LEU A 263 -1.08 13.79 16.73
N VAL A 264 -1.82 13.61 17.82
CA VAL A 264 -3.24 13.95 17.91
C VAL A 264 -3.49 14.85 19.12
N ARG A 265 -4.64 15.52 19.16
CA ARG A 265 -5.13 16.16 20.39
C ARG A 265 -5.16 15.13 21.51
N GLN A 266 -4.67 15.51 22.68
CA GLN A 266 -4.53 14.60 23.79
C GLN A 266 -5.85 13.90 24.13
N ASP A 267 -5.72 12.62 24.46
CA ASP A 267 -6.77 11.81 25.07
C ASP A 267 -6.14 11.04 26.21
N PRO A 268 -6.61 11.18 27.47
CA PRO A 268 -6.00 10.52 28.62
C PRO A 268 -5.93 9.00 28.53
N THR A 269 -6.75 8.38 27.68
CA THR A 269 -6.94 6.92 27.60
C THR A 269 -6.16 6.30 26.45
N VAL A 270 -6.07 6.98 25.30
CA VAL A 270 -5.48 6.41 24.07
C VAL A 270 -4.34 7.24 23.49
N ALA A 271 -4.24 8.52 23.82
CA ALA A 271 -3.18 9.42 23.34
C ALA A 271 -2.76 10.40 24.45
N PRO A 272 -2.21 9.89 25.58
CA PRO A 272 -1.87 10.71 26.72
C PRO A 272 -0.72 11.65 26.37
N SER A 273 -0.79 12.89 26.85
CA SER A 273 0.31 13.84 26.74
C SER A 273 1.15 13.85 28.01
N SER A 274 2.46 13.79 27.88
CA SER A 274 3.38 14.03 28.99
C SER A 274 3.61 15.52 29.27
N ASN A 275 3.36 16.40 28.29
CA ASN A 275 3.50 17.85 28.39
C ASN A 275 2.75 18.52 27.21
N GLY A 276 1.60 19.13 27.47
CA GLY A 276 0.85 19.93 26.49
C GLY A 276 -0.46 19.30 26.02
N ASP A 277 -0.96 19.78 24.87
CA ASP A 277 -2.28 19.41 24.34
C ASP A 277 -2.25 18.28 23.30
N LEU A 278 -1.08 17.66 23.09
CA LEU A 278 -0.87 16.63 22.05
C LEU A 278 -0.31 15.34 22.63
N GLY A 279 -0.83 14.21 22.17
CA GLY A 279 -0.33 12.86 22.44
C GLY A 279 0.15 12.18 21.17
N GLY A 280 1.08 11.23 21.32
CA GLY A 280 1.48 10.33 20.24
C GLY A 280 0.38 9.30 19.98
N HIS A 281 0.18 8.95 18.71
CA HIS A 281 -0.87 8.01 18.30
C HIS A 281 -0.55 7.34 16.96
N ALA A 282 -1.06 6.12 16.78
CA ALA A 282 -1.01 5.38 15.53
C ALA A 282 -2.42 5.01 15.02
N TYR A 283 -2.64 5.19 13.71
CA TYR A 283 -3.96 5.04 13.08
C TYR A 283 -3.82 4.69 11.59
N THR A 284 -4.91 4.27 10.94
CA THR A 284 -4.90 4.05 9.48
C THR A 284 -5.40 5.30 8.76
N ILE A 285 -4.81 5.58 7.61
CA ILE A 285 -5.39 6.49 6.62
C ILE A 285 -5.73 5.72 5.36
N TYR A 286 -6.85 6.07 4.76
CA TYR A 286 -7.38 5.46 3.55
C TYR A 286 -7.62 6.51 2.50
N LEU A 287 -7.10 6.29 1.30
CA LEU A 287 -7.31 7.13 0.15
C LEU A 287 -8.67 6.75 -0.45
N ALA A 288 -9.72 7.46 -0.10
CA ALA A 288 -11.11 7.15 -0.46
C ALA A 288 -11.49 7.65 -1.86
N ASP A 289 -12.44 6.95 -2.50
CA ASP A 289 -13.10 7.47 -3.71
C ASP A 289 -13.95 8.69 -3.29
N ARG A 290 -13.66 9.85 -3.88
CA ARG A 290 -14.30 11.15 -3.62
C ARG A 290 -14.64 11.81 -4.96
N PRO A 291 -15.69 11.36 -5.67
CA PRO A 291 -16.00 11.83 -7.02
C PRO A 291 -16.24 13.34 -7.10
N ASP A 292 -16.65 13.98 -6.00
CA ASP A 292 -16.88 15.42 -5.92
C ASP A 292 -15.59 16.24 -5.75
N SER A 293 -14.48 15.60 -5.35
CA SER A 293 -13.17 16.27 -5.26
C SER A 293 -12.54 16.43 -6.65
N GLU A 294 -11.68 17.45 -6.81
CA GLU A 294 -10.87 17.64 -8.02
C GLU A 294 -10.00 16.40 -8.31
N ARG A 295 -9.39 15.83 -7.25
CA ARG A 295 -8.49 14.68 -7.38
C ARG A 295 -9.19 13.34 -7.57
N LYS A 296 -10.52 13.28 -7.38
CA LYS A 296 -11.34 12.06 -7.31
C LYS A 296 -10.96 11.08 -6.18
N LEU A 297 -9.83 11.33 -5.52
CA LEU A 297 -9.26 10.56 -4.43
C LEU A 297 -8.80 11.51 -3.33
N GLU A 298 -9.22 11.25 -2.09
CA GLU A 298 -8.74 12.01 -0.93
C GLU A 298 -8.46 11.10 0.27
N TRP A 299 -7.43 11.44 1.04
CA TRP A 299 -7.13 10.74 2.28
C TRP A 299 -8.17 11.09 3.34
N VAL A 300 -8.74 10.05 3.93
CA VAL A 300 -9.54 10.11 5.15
C VAL A 300 -8.83 9.32 6.24
N ILE A 301 -9.21 9.59 7.49
CA ILE A 301 -8.69 8.88 8.64
C ILE A 301 -9.63 7.73 8.97
N LEU A 302 -9.08 6.54 9.13
CA LEU A 302 -9.75 5.36 9.66
C LEU A 302 -8.99 4.95 10.92
N ASP A 303 -9.53 5.37 12.04
CA ASP A 303 -9.00 5.05 13.35
C ASP A 303 -9.89 3.99 14.00
N TRP A 304 -9.29 3.16 14.85
CA TRP A 304 -9.97 2.03 15.46
C TRP A 304 -10.24 2.25 16.95
N CYS A 305 -9.39 3.03 17.63
CA CYS A 305 -9.41 3.20 19.09
C CYS A 305 -9.49 4.67 19.54
N TYR A 306 -9.05 5.61 18.71
CA TYR A 306 -9.28 7.04 18.91
C TYR A 306 -10.31 7.54 17.90
N LEU A 307 -11.21 8.46 18.27
CA LEU A 307 -12.25 9.07 17.40
C LEU A 307 -12.72 8.19 16.22
N ALA A 308 -13.01 6.90 16.49
CA ALA A 308 -12.99 5.84 15.49
C ALA A 308 -14.16 5.89 14.50
N ASP A 309 -15.25 6.54 14.86
CA ASP A 309 -16.41 6.84 14.01
C ASP A 309 -16.84 5.74 12.99
N PRO A 310 -16.88 4.43 13.36
CA PRO A 310 -17.10 3.32 12.43
C PRO A 310 -18.52 3.29 11.83
N GLN A 311 -19.43 4.11 12.36
CA GLN A 311 -20.79 4.29 11.86
C GLN A 311 -20.89 5.32 10.71
N ILE A 312 -19.84 6.12 10.50
CA ILE A 312 -19.86 7.20 9.50
C ILE A 312 -19.39 6.65 8.14
N PRO A 313 -20.19 6.76 7.06
CA PRO A 313 -19.75 6.39 5.72
C PRO A 313 -18.47 7.11 5.31
N ILE A 314 -17.59 6.42 4.58
CA ILE A 314 -16.28 6.93 4.18
C ILE A 314 -16.37 8.28 3.46
N GLU A 315 -17.39 8.45 2.62
CA GLU A 315 -17.66 9.65 1.82
C GLU A 315 -18.07 10.85 2.68
N GLN A 316 -18.50 10.62 3.91
CA GLN A 316 -18.92 11.67 4.85
C GLN A 316 -17.82 12.00 5.87
N LYS A 317 -16.78 11.16 5.97
CA LYS A 317 -15.66 11.43 6.87
C LYS A 317 -14.92 12.73 6.47
N PRO A 318 -14.44 13.51 7.43
CA PRO A 318 -13.61 14.68 7.14
C PRO A 318 -12.27 14.28 6.51
N LEU A 319 -11.66 15.20 5.75
CA LEU A 319 -10.40 14.92 5.08
C LEU A 319 -9.24 14.90 6.08
N ALA A 320 -8.29 13.98 5.87
CA ALA A 320 -7.09 13.87 6.71
C ALA A 320 -6.25 15.16 6.69
N ARG A 321 -6.16 15.84 5.53
CA ARG A 321 -5.44 17.12 5.38
C ARG A 321 -6.06 18.28 6.17
N GLU A 322 -7.30 18.14 6.63
CA GLU A 322 -8.02 19.10 7.47
C GLU A 322 -7.96 18.71 8.96
N GLY A 323 -7.13 17.71 9.30
CA GLY A 323 -6.97 17.17 10.65
C GLY A 323 -8.07 16.21 11.06
N GLY A 324 -8.84 15.67 10.10
CA GLY A 324 -9.91 14.70 10.36
C GLY A 324 -10.99 15.23 11.29
N HIS A 325 -11.60 14.33 12.05
CA HIS A 325 -12.69 14.69 12.95
C HIS A 325 -12.24 15.70 14.01
N LYS A 326 -13.00 16.79 14.17
CA LYS A 326 -12.69 17.90 15.11
C LYS A 326 -11.30 18.53 14.92
N ASN A 327 -10.67 18.38 13.75
CA ASN A 327 -9.28 18.80 13.53
C ASN A 327 -8.36 18.26 14.65
N ALA A 328 -8.54 16.98 14.96
CA ALA A 328 -7.87 16.29 16.06
C ALA A 328 -6.49 15.75 15.68
N TYR A 329 -6.28 15.42 14.40
CA TYR A 329 -5.05 14.80 13.91
C TYR A 329 -4.10 15.88 13.39
N LYS A 330 -2.83 15.81 13.78
CA LYS A 330 -1.85 16.88 13.59
C LYS A 330 -0.67 16.39 12.77
N ASP A 331 0.53 16.49 13.32
CA ASP A 331 1.75 16.23 12.60
C ASP A 331 1.95 14.73 12.41
N ILE A 332 2.31 14.35 11.20
CA ILE A 332 2.63 12.97 10.85
C ILE A 332 4.14 12.81 10.97
N TRP A 333 4.57 11.85 11.78
CA TRP A 333 5.99 11.49 11.87
C TRP A 333 6.37 10.59 10.70
N PHE A 334 5.54 9.58 10.45
CA PHE A 334 5.75 8.65 9.36
C PHE A 334 4.48 7.88 8.97
N THR A 335 4.53 7.27 7.79
CA THR A 335 3.51 6.33 7.33
C THR A 335 4.12 5.11 6.66
N PHE A 336 3.43 3.97 6.64
CA PHE A 336 3.88 2.78 5.92
C PHE A 336 2.71 1.89 5.46
N ASN A 337 2.98 1.00 4.52
CA ASN A 337 2.11 -0.10 4.12
C ASN A 337 2.95 -1.36 3.82
N ASP A 338 2.38 -2.36 3.14
CA ASP A 338 3.10 -3.60 2.77
C ASP A 338 4.25 -3.39 1.76
N GLN A 339 4.30 -2.24 1.07
CA GLN A 339 5.23 -2.00 -0.04
C GLN A 339 6.24 -0.89 0.25
N ASN A 340 5.78 0.20 0.86
CA ASN A 340 6.53 1.44 1.01
C ASN A 340 6.38 2.02 2.41
N SER A 341 7.37 2.81 2.81
CA SER A 341 7.40 3.60 4.03
C SER A 341 7.81 5.02 3.68
N TRP A 342 7.20 6.02 4.33
CA TRP A 342 7.40 7.44 4.04
C TRP A 342 7.69 8.22 5.31
N ALA A 343 8.78 8.99 5.27
CA ALA A 343 9.23 9.91 6.33
C ALA A 343 10.19 10.94 5.73
N ASN A 344 10.42 12.06 6.44
CA ASN A 344 11.35 13.10 5.98
C ASN A 344 12.80 12.59 5.87
N THR A 345 13.21 11.73 6.81
CA THR A 345 14.53 11.09 6.86
C THR A 345 14.40 9.64 7.26
N ALA A 346 15.44 8.83 7.04
CA ALA A 346 15.49 7.46 7.55
C ALA A 346 15.76 7.50 9.05
N PHE A 347 15.03 6.69 9.81
CA PHE A 347 15.21 6.62 11.25
C PHE A 347 14.81 5.25 11.80
N GLU A 348 15.28 4.98 13.00
CA GLU A 348 14.83 3.86 13.81
C GLU A 348 13.80 4.39 14.80
N VAL A 349 12.67 3.69 14.94
CA VAL A 349 11.70 3.94 16.01
C VAL A 349 12.37 3.53 17.31
N THR A 350 13.09 4.48 17.92
CA THR A 350 13.83 4.35 19.17
C THR A 350 13.27 5.32 20.20
N GLU A 351 12.11 5.02 20.76
CA GLU A 351 11.72 5.69 21.99
C GLU A 351 12.18 4.85 23.20
N GLY A 352 12.66 5.55 24.23
CA GLY A 352 13.35 5.04 25.43
C GLY A 352 12.46 4.26 26.40
N ARG A 353 11.68 3.33 25.85
CA ARG A 353 10.57 2.59 26.42
C ARG A 353 10.73 1.07 26.22
N ILE A 354 11.79 0.63 25.54
CA ILE A 354 12.19 -0.77 25.55
C ILE A 354 12.67 -1.12 26.97
N SER A 355 11.96 -2.00 27.67
CA SER A 355 12.38 -2.51 28.98
C SER A 355 13.84 -2.95 28.92
N LYS A 356 14.70 -2.34 29.75
CA LYS A 356 16.10 -2.77 29.92
C LYS A 356 16.21 -4.21 30.44
N ASN A 357 15.09 -4.81 30.88
CA ASN A 357 15.00 -6.18 31.34
C ASN A 357 14.22 -7.04 30.33
N GLN A 358 14.89 -7.42 29.24
CA GLN A 358 14.40 -8.44 28.30
C GLN A 358 14.44 -9.85 28.91
N LYS A 359 13.71 -10.08 29.99
CA LYS A 359 13.41 -11.44 30.44
C LYS A 359 11.97 -11.76 30.07
N ALA A 360 11.73 -12.02 28.79
CA ALA A 360 10.47 -12.59 28.33
C ALA A 360 10.36 -14.06 28.76
N LYS A 361 10.18 -14.31 30.06
CA LYS A 361 9.66 -15.57 30.58
C LYS A 361 8.18 -15.35 30.88
N LYS A 362 7.32 -15.54 29.88
CA LYS A 362 5.86 -15.61 30.09
C LYS A 362 5.51 -17.06 30.45
N GLU A 363 5.47 -17.39 31.74
CA GLU A 363 4.83 -18.62 32.21
C GLU A 363 3.31 -18.40 32.17
N GLY A 364 2.66 -18.85 31.09
CA GLY A 364 1.24 -18.61 30.80
C GLY A 364 1.06 -17.32 30.01
N VAL A 365 0.68 -17.32 28.73
CA VAL A 365 -0.55 -17.86 28.16
C VAL A 365 -0.23 -18.39 26.76
N LEU A 366 -0.40 -19.69 26.54
CA LEU A 366 -0.52 -20.28 25.21
C LEU A 366 -1.93 -20.84 25.11
N ASN A 367 -2.89 -20.02 24.69
CA ASN A 367 -4.04 -20.61 24.02
C ASN A 367 -3.49 -21.19 22.71
N SER A 368 -3.41 -22.52 22.66
CA SER A 368 -2.93 -23.24 21.47
C SER A 368 -3.74 -22.79 20.26
N ILE A 369 -3.09 -22.49 19.14
CA ILE A 369 -3.71 -22.22 17.83
C ILE A 369 -4.82 -23.24 17.51
N LYS A 370 -4.68 -24.48 17.98
CA LYS A 370 -5.70 -25.53 17.91
C LYS A 370 -7.07 -25.13 18.48
N LYS A 371 -7.12 -24.43 19.62
CA LYS A 371 -8.36 -23.94 20.25
C LYS A 371 -9.02 -22.78 19.48
N ILE A 372 -8.23 -22.05 18.69
CA ILE A 372 -8.71 -20.96 17.83
C ILE A 372 -9.40 -21.58 16.61
N LEU A 373 -8.73 -22.54 15.96
CA LEU A 373 -9.30 -23.33 14.87
C LEU A 373 -10.55 -24.11 15.32
N GLU A 374 -10.53 -24.71 16.52
CA GLU A 374 -11.70 -25.41 17.08
C GLU A 374 -12.88 -24.47 17.39
N LYS A 375 -12.64 -23.23 17.83
CA LYS A 375 -13.70 -22.23 18.06
C LYS A 375 -14.31 -21.72 16.75
N VAL A 376 -13.48 -21.58 15.71
CA VAL A 376 -13.94 -21.27 14.35
C VAL A 376 -14.79 -22.43 13.82
N ASP A 377 -14.33 -23.69 13.95
CA ASP A 377 -15.08 -24.89 13.56
C ASP A 377 -16.40 -25.10 14.32
N LEU A 378 -16.48 -24.70 15.59
CA LEU A 378 -17.71 -24.79 16.38
C LEU A 378 -18.77 -23.77 15.95
N GLN A 379 -18.38 -22.65 15.35
CA GLN A 379 -19.30 -21.69 14.74
C GLN A 379 -19.80 -22.12 13.35
N ILE A 380 -19.13 -23.08 12.69
CA ILE A 380 -19.55 -23.67 11.40
C ILE A 380 -20.75 -24.62 11.57
N LYS A 381 -21.02 -25.12 12.78
CA LYS A 381 -22.05 -26.12 13.08
C LYS A 381 -23.34 -25.57 13.71
N LYS A 382 -23.52 -24.25 13.78
CA LYS A 382 -24.78 -23.59 14.14
C LYS A 382 -25.23 -22.73 12.97
#